data_AF-A0A2C9EQY7-F1
#
_entry.id   AF-A0A2C9EQY7-F1
#
_cell.length_a   1.000
_cell.length_b   1.000
_cell.length_c   1.000
_cell.angle_alpha   90.00
_cell.angle_beta   90.00
_cell.angle_gamma   90.00
#
_symmetry.space_group_name_H-M   'P 1'
#
loop_
_entity.id
_entity.type
_entity.pdbx_description
1 polymer ?
#
loop_
_entity_poly.entity_id
_entity_poly.type
_entity_poly.pdbx_seq_one_letter_code
_entity_poly.pdbx_strand_id
1 'polypeptide(L)'
;MAIGESTSSGSGPSASSRRLGAAVLGLLHSHVELFGIELQEQKARTVSLLLFAGLALVFALLLLVGLSALVLILLWDSYRLAGIIGLCVFYTLAAIFCGLRLKAAIFDESSPFHATLEELANDRERLLP
;
A
#
# COMPACT_ATOMS: atom_id res chain seq x y z
N MET A 1 -52.88 -43.36 38.58
CA MET A 1 -52.21 -42.18 39.15
C MET A 1 -50.73 -42.32 38.82
N ALA A 2 -50.36 -41.99 37.58
CA ALA A 2 -49.84 -40.68 37.16
C ALA A 2 -48.38 -40.46 37.63
N ILE A 3 -47.47 -40.94 36.77
CA ILE A 3 -46.24 -40.29 36.29
C ILE A 3 -45.55 -39.31 37.25
N GLY A 4 -44.43 -39.74 37.83
CA GLY A 4 -43.37 -38.85 38.29
C GLY A 4 -42.22 -38.89 37.28
N GLU A 5 -42.30 -38.11 36.21
CA GLU A 5 -41.19 -37.88 35.28
C GLU A 5 -40.27 -36.80 35.85
N SER A 6 -39.17 -37.23 36.47
CA SER A 6 -37.98 -36.43 36.64
C SER A 6 -36.99 -36.79 35.54
N THR A 7 -36.96 -36.02 34.45
CA THR A 7 -35.80 -36.01 33.56
C THR A 7 -35.45 -34.57 33.19
N SER A 8 -34.68 -33.96 34.07
CA SER A 8 -33.77 -32.88 33.71
C SER A 8 -32.77 -33.41 32.68
N SER A 9 -32.94 -33.06 31.42
CA SER A 9 -31.96 -33.32 30.37
C SER A 9 -31.50 -31.99 29.79
N GLY A 10 -30.29 -31.60 30.16
CA GLY A 10 -29.66 -30.34 29.80
C GLY A 10 -29.48 -30.17 28.30
N SER A 11 -30.08 -29.10 27.76
CA SER A 11 -29.67 -28.55 26.47
C SER A 11 -28.29 -27.92 26.64
N GLY A 12 -27.27 -28.67 26.21
CA GLY A 12 -25.87 -28.31 26.41
C GLY A 12 -25.48 -26.98 25.72
N PRO A 13 -24.40 -26.32 26.19
CA PRO A 13 -23.79 -25.12 25.59
C PRO A 13 -23.39 -25.24 24.10
N SER A 14 -23.45 -26.44 23.52
CA SER A 14 -22.96 -26.78 22.18
C SER A 14 -23.84 -26.28 21.02
N ALA A 15 -25.12 -25.96 21.27
CA ALA A 15 -25.99 -25.37 20.25
C ALA A 15 -25.74 -23.87 20.06
N SER A 16 -25.30 -23.17 21.11
CA SER A 16 -25.01 -21.73 21.07
C SER A 16 -23.74 -21.44 20.28
N SER A 17 -22.67 -22.23 20.49
CA SER A 17 -21.40 -22.08 19.76
C SER A 17 -21.54 -22.31 18.26
N ARG A 18 -22.40 -23.25 17.85
CA ARG A 18 -22.64 -23.54 16.43
C ARG A 18 -23.43 -22.42 15.72
N ARG A 19 -24.34 -21.76 16.42
CA ARG A 19 -25.10 -20.60 15.92
C ARG A 19 -24.24 -19.34 15.87
N LEU A 20 -23.37 -19.14 16.86
CA LEU A 20 -22.36 -18.08 16.88
C LEU A 20 -21.36 -18.24 15.73
N GLY A 21 -20.87 -19.46 15.49
CA GLY A 21 -19.97 -19.75 14.36
C GLY A 21 -20.60 -19.45 12.99
N ALA A 22 -21.89 -19.79 12.81
CA ALA A 22 -22.61 -19.46 11.58
C ALA A 22 -22.84 -17.94 11.40
N ALA A 23 -23.08 -17.21 12.48
CA ALA A 23 -23.23 -15.76 12.44
C ALA A 23 -21.90 -15.04 12.13
N VAL A 24 -20.80 -15.49 12.73
CA VAL A 24 -19.45 -14.97 12.46
C VAL A 24 -19.02 -15.26 11.01
N LEU A 25 -19.30 -16.45 10.49
CA LEU A 25 -19.04 -16.79 9.08
C LEU A 25 -19.89 -15.96 8.12
N GLY A 26 -21.16 -15.70 8.44
CA GLY A 26 -22.04 -14.83 7.65
C GLY A 26 -21.57 -13.37 7.65
N LEU A 27 -21.12 -12.86 8.79
CA LEU A 27 -20.55 -11.52 8.91
C LEU A 27 -19.21 -11.41 8.16
N LEU A 28 -18.31 -12.39 8.32
CA LEU A 28 -17.05 -12.42 7.55
C LEU A 28 -17.30 -12.43 6.05
N HIS A 29 -18.28 -13.21 5.58
CA HIS A 29 -18.61 -13.30 4.17
C HIS A 29 -19.06 -11.95 3.61
N SER A 30 -19.99 -11.26 4.28
CA SER A 30 -20.43 -9.93 3.86
C SER A 30 -19.32 -8.88 3.92
N HIS A 31 -18.45 -8.91 4.93
CA HIS A 31 -17.34 -7.95 5.01
C HIS A 31 -16.25 -8.24 3.97
N VAL A 32 -15.93 -9.50 3.67
CA VAL A 32 -14.95 -9.86 2.63
C VAL A 32 -15.44 -9.46 1.25
N GLU A 33 -16.74 -9.64 0.98
CA GLU A 33 -17.36 -9.18 -0.26
C GLU A 33 -17.31 -7.65 -0.38
N LEU A 34 -17.63 -6.92 0.70
CA LEU A 34 -17.55 -5.45 0.75
C LEU A 34 -16.11 -4.94 0.63
N PHE A 35 -15.16 -5.52 1.37
CA PHE A 35 -13.72 -5.22 1.29
C PHE A 35 -13.17 -5.47 -0.11
N GLY A 36 -13.62 -6.54 -0.78
CA GLY A 36 -13.24 -6.85 -2.15
C GLY A 36 -13.70 -5.78 -3.16
N ILE A 37 -14.90 -5.24 -2.97
CA ILE A 37 -15.48 -4.19 -3.80
C ILE A 37 -14.76 -2.85 -3.55
N GLU A 38 -14.54 -2.46 -2.28
CA GLU A 38 -13.81 -1.24 -1.94
C GLU A 38 -12.34 -1.28 -2.41
N LEU A 39 -11.68 -2.44 -2.32
CA LEU A 39 -10.34 -2.65 -2.90
C LEU A 39 -10.33 -2.49 -4.41
N GLN A 40 -11.33 -3.01 -5.11
CA GLN A 40 -11.44 -2.84 -6.57
C GLN A 40 -11.68 -1.39 -6.97
N GLU A 41 -12.51 -0.67 -6.22
CA GLU A 41 -12.85 0.72 -6.48
C GLU A 41 -11.66 1.66 -6.21
N GLN A 42 -10.93 1.43 -5.11
CA GLN A 42 -9.69 2.16 -4.83
C GLN A 42 -8.56 1.80 -5.80
N LYS A 43 -8.49 0.55 -6.27
CA LYS A 43 -7.50 0.11 -7.26
C LYS A 43 -7.70 0.78 -8.61
N ALA A 44 -8.93 0.91 -9.11
CA ALA A 44 -9.20 1.52 -10.41
C ALA A 44 -8.79 3.01 -10.45
N ARG A 45 -9.12 3.76 -9.40
CA ARG A 45 -8.74 5.18 -9.29
C ARG A 45 -7.24 5.36 -9.12
N THR A 46 -6.61 4.52 -8.29
CA THR A 46 -5.16 4.53 -8.06
C THR A 46 -4.40 4.18 -9.33
N VAL A 47 -4.84 3.17 -10.09
CA VAL A 47 -4.22 2.78 -11.37
C VAL A 47 -4.30 3.93 -12.37
N SER A 48 -5.46 4.58 -12.52
CA SER A 48 -5.59 5.75 -13.41
C SER A 48 -4.64 6.89 -13.01
N LEU A 49 -4.56 7.22 -11.73
CA LEU A 49 -3.61 8.22 -11.22
C LEU A 49 -2.15 7.82 -11.46
N LEU A 50 -1.79 6.55 -11.27
CA LEU A 50 -0.44 6.03 -11.55
C LEU A 50 -0.12 6.10 -13.05
N LEU A 51 -1.09 5.86 -13.94
CA LEU A 51 -0.91 5.99 -15.38
C LEU A 51 -0.64 7.45 -15.76
N PHE A 52 -1.44 8.40 -15.27
CA PHE A 52 -1.21 9.82 -15.50
C PHE A 52 0.11 10.31 -14.88
N ALA A 53 0.45 9.86 -13.67
CA ALA A 53 1.71 10.18 -13.01
C ALA A 53 2.91 9.62 -13.81
N GLY A 54 2.81 8.39 -14.32
CA GLY A 54 3.81 7.78 -15.18
C GLY A 54 3.97 8.52 -16.50
N LEU A 55 2.86 8.89 -17.15
CA LEU A 55 2.89 9.67 -18.39
C LEU A 55 3.50 11.07 -18.16
N ALA A 56 3.12 11.74 -17.08
CA ALA A 56 3.70 13.02 -16.67
C ALA A 56 5.21 12.90 -16.41
N LEU A 57 5.65 11.82 -15.73
CA LEU A 57 7.06 11.53 -15.52
C LEU A 57 7.81 11.34 -16.84
N VAL A 58 7.25 10.60 -17.80
CA VAL A 58 7.86 10.41 -19.13
C VAL A 58 8.01 11.74 -19.86
N PHE A 59 6.96 12.57 -19.91
CA PHE A 59 7.04 13.89 -20.53
C PHE A 59 8.05 14.80 -19.83
N ALA A 60 8.12 14.76 -18.50
CA ALA A 60 9.11 15.52 -17.72
C ALA A 60 10.54 15.08 -18.06
N LEU A 61 10.80 13.77 -18.20
CA LEU A 61 12.12 13.24 -18.61
C LEU A 61 12.48 13.66 -20.04
N LEU A 62 11.53 13.59 -20.98
CA LEU A 62 11.75 14.05 -22.36
C LEU A 62 12.07 15.54 -22.41
N LEU A 63 11.33 16.36 -21.65
CA LEU A 63 11.59 17.80 -21.54
C LEU A 63 12.97 18.07 -20.93
N LEU A 64 13.35 17.34 -19.88
CA LEU A 64 14.66 17.46 -19.22
C LEU A 64 15.81 17.15 -20.19
N VAL A 65 15.67 16.10 -21.02
CA VAL A 65 16.62 15.79 -22.10
C VAL A 65 16.62 16.89 -23.16
N GLY A 66 15.46 17.41 -23.55
CA GLY A 66 15.37 18.54 -24.49
C GLY A 66 16.07 19.80 -23.97
N LEU A 67 15.86 20.16 -22.71
CA LEU A 67 16.54 21.27 -22.04
C LEU A 67 18.05 21.05 -21.95
N SER A 68 18.49 19.82 -21.69
CA SER A 68 19.91 19.44 -21.70
C SER A 68 20.55 19.71 -23.05
N ALA A 69 19.91 19.24 -24.12
CA ALA A 69 20.37 19.44 -25.48
C ALA A 69 20.40 20.93 -25.82
N LEU A 70 19.36 21.69 -25.44
CA LEU A 70 19.29 23.13 -25.64
C LEU A 70 20.48 23.85 -24.96
N VAL A 71 20.77 23.52 -23.69
CA VAL A 71 21.92 24.06 -22.96
C VAL A 71 23.23 23.73 -23.69
N LEU A 72 23.41 22.48 -24.13
CA LEU A 72 24.61 22.09 -24.86
C LEU A 72 24.75 22.82 -26.19
N ILE A 73 23.67 23.02 -26.94
CA ILE A 73 23.66 23.75 -28.21
C ILE A 73 24.02 25.23 -27.97
N LEU A 74 23.44 25.86 -26.95
CA LEU A 74 23.71 27.27 -26.62
C LEU A 74 25.16 27.49 -26.20
N LEU A 75 25.74 26.56 -25.44
CA LEU A 75 27.12 26.66 -24.94
C LEU A 75 28.14 26.05 -25.91
N TRP A 76 27.70 25.53 -27.07
CA TRP A 76 28.55 24.71 -27.94
C TRP A 76 29.70 25.46 -28.59
N ASP A 77 29.58 26.75 -28.88
CA ASP A 77 30.61 27.42 -29.67
C ASP A 77 31.84 27.80 -28.83
N SER A 78 31.62 28.25 -27.58
CA SER A 78 32.69 28.75 -26.71
C SER A 78 32.98 27.87 -25.49
N TYR A 79 32.00 27.10 -25.00
CA TYR A 79 32.05 26.50 -23.66
C TYR A 79 31.58 25.03 -23.62
N ARG A 80 31.83 24.25 -24.67
CA ARG A 80 31.39 22.83 -24.81
C ARG A 80 31.67 22.01 -23.56
N LEU A 81 32.91 22.03 -23.08
CA LEU A 81 33.33 21.26 -21.92
C LEU A 81 32.68 21.77 -20.63
N ALA A 82 32.58 23.08 -20.44
CA ALA A 82 31.94 23.65 -19.26
C ALA A 82 30.44 23.35 -19.23
N GLY A 83 29.75 23.35 -20.38
CA GLY A 83 28.36 22.93 -20.49
C GLY A 83 28.15 21.47 -20.11
N ILE A 84 28.99 20.55 -20.61
CA ILE A 84 28.93 19.12 -20.26
C ILE A 84 29.21 18.92 -18.78
N ILE A 85 30.29 19.51 -18.24
CA ILE A 85 30.66 19.39 -16.83
C ILE A 85 29.55 19.94 -15.93
N GLY A 86 28.97 21.10 -16.27
CA GLY A 86 27.87 21.70 -15.54
C GLY A 86 26.65 20.78 -15.49
N LEU A 87 26.31 20.15 -16.61
CA LEU A 87 25.22 19.17 -16.67
C LEU A 87 25.50 17.93 -15.82
N CYS A 88 26.72 17.40 -15.86
CA CYS A 88 27.13 16.26 -15.04
C CYS A 88 27.04 16.55 -13.55
N VAL A 89 27.52 17.73 -13.12
CA VAL A 89 27.44 18.16 -11.72
C VAL A 89 25.98 18.32 -11.31
N PHE A 90 25.17 18.99 -12.13
CA PHE A 90 23.74 19.18 -11.87
C PHE A 90 23.02 17.84 -11.69
N TYR A 91 23.21 16.89 -12.61
CA TYR A 91 22.57 15.57 -12.52
C TYR A 91 23.06 14.73 -11.35
N THR A 92 24.33 14.85 -10.99
CA THR A 92 24.88 14.15 -9.82
C THR A 92 24.26 14.68 -8.53
N LEU A 93 24.14 15.99 -8.38
CA LEU A 93 23.49 16.61 -7.22
C LEU A 93 22.01 16.24 -7.14
N ALA A 94 21.30 16.26 -8.27
CA ALA A 94 19.90 15.83 -8.33
C ALA A 94 19.74 14.34 -7.95
N ALA A 95 20.63 13.47 -8.44
CA ALA A 95 20.63 12.05 -8.11
C ALA A 95 20.89 11.81 -6.62
N ILE A 96 21.86 12.51 -6.02
CA ILE A 96 22.13 12.45 -4.58
C ILE A 96 20.90 12.90 -3.79
N PHE A 97 20.30 14.04 -4.14
CA PHE A 97 19.11 14.54 -3.46
C PHE A 97 17.94 13.55 -3.54
N CYS A 98 17.66 13.00 -4.72
CA CYS A 98 16.64 11.97 -4.90
C CYS A 98 16.97 10.70 -4.12
N GLY A 99 18.23 10.26 -4.11
CA GLY A 99 18.67 9.09 -3.34
C GLY A 99 18.51 9.28 -1.84
N LEU A 100 18.82 10.48 -1.32
CA LEU A 100 18.61 10.83 0.09
C LEU A 100 17.12 10.90 0.44
N ARG A 101 16.29 11.48 -0.44
CA ARG A 101 14.83 11.52 -0.25
C ARG A 101 14.20 10.14 -0.32
N LEU A 102 14.64 9.29 -1.24
CA LEU A 102 14.19 7.91 -1.36
C LEU A 102 14.63 7.09 -0.15
N LYS A 103 15.89 7.24 0.27
CA LYS A 103 16.38 6.66 1.53
C LYS A 103 15.52 7.16 2.68
N ALA A 104 15.26 8.45 2.81
CA ALA A 104 14.37 8.96 3.85
C ALA A 104 12.99 8.30 3.75
N ALA A 105 12.33 8.29 2.59
CA ALA A 105 11.00 7.70 2.44
C ALA A 105 10.94 6.18 2.72
N ILE A 106 12.00 5.43 2.41
CA ILE A 106 12.09 3.99 2.70
C ILE A 106 12.42 3.74 4.16
N PHE A 107 13.32 4.52 4.76
CA PHE A 107 13.77 4.35 6.15
C PHE A 107 12.88 5.10 7.16
N ASP A 108 11.97 5.96 6.71
CA ASP A 108 10.85 6.55 7.46
C ASP A 108 9.72 5.50 7.62
N GLU A 109 10.14 4.26 7.85
CA GLU A 109 9.33 3.07 8.03
C GLU A 109 8.77 3.05 9.45
N SER A 110 7.84 3.97 9.73
CA SER A 110 6.58 3.51 10.26
C SER A 110 5.74 3.04 9.08
N SER A 111 5.99 1.81 8.64
CA SER A 111 5.21 1.15 7.59
C SER A 111 3.72 1.29 7.93
N PRO A 112 2.85 1.74 7.00
CA PRO A 112 1.42 1.96 7.28
C PRO A 112 0.66 0.68 7.66
N PHE A 113 1.31 -0.49 7.53
CA PHE A 113 0.78 -1.79 7.92
C PHE A 113 1.52 -2.43 9.09
N HIS A 114 2.56 -1.79 9.65
CA HIS A 114 3.27 -2.35 10.81
C HIS A 114 2.36 -2.39 12.03
N ALA A 115 1.67 -1.28 12.33
CA ALA A 115 0.68 -1.22 13.39
C ALA A 115 -0.44 -2.25 13.18
N THR A 116 -0.92 -2.41 11.94
CA THR A 116 -1.98 -3.37 11.59
C THR A 116 -1.52 -4.83 11.67
N LEU A 117 -0.27 -5.12 11.26
CA LEU A 117 0.31 -6.46 11.36
C LEU A 117 0.65 -6.84 12.80
N GLU A 118 1.06 -5.87 13.61
CA GLU A 118 1.33 -6.04 15.03
C GLU A 118 0.03 -6.24 15.82
N GLU A 119 -1.05 -5.51 15.49
CA GLU A 119 -2.40 -5.81 15.99
C GLU A 119 -2.89 -7.19 15.54
N LEU A 120 -2.69 -7.59 14.28
CA LEU A 120 -3.06 -8.93 13.80
C LEU A 120 -2.25 -10.05 14.48
N ALA A 121 -0.98 -9.82 14.77
CA ALA A 121 -0.13 -10.77 15.49
C ALA A 121 -0.58 -10.92 16.94
N ASN A 122 -0.93 -9.81 17.59
CA ASN A 122 -1.40 -9.79 18.98
C ASN A 122 -2.80 -10.42 19.13
N ASP A 123 -3.70 -10.20 18.16
CA ASP A 123 -5.00 -10.89 18.11
C ASP A 123 -4.84 -12.39 17.83
N ARG A 124 -3.88 -12.81 17.01
CA ARG A 124 -3.56 -14.23 16.82
C ARG A 124 -3.09 -14.90 18.11
N GLU A 125 -2.28 -14.21 18.89
CA GLU A 125 -1.73 -14.73 20.16
C GLU A 125 -2.81 -14.81 21.25
N ARG A 126 -3.85 -13.97 21.19
CA ARG A 126 -5.03 -14.04 22.06
C ARG A 126 -6.06 -15.09 21.63
N LEU A 127 -6.07 -15.47 20.35
CA LEU A 127 -7.03 -16.44 19.78
C LEU A 127 -6.50 -17.88 19.73
N LEU A 128 -5.21 -18.10 19.93
CA LEU A 128 -4.64 -19.42 20.19
C LEU A 128 -4.53 -19.62 21.72
N PRO A 129 -5.33 -20.52 22.33
CA PRO A 129 -5.27 -20.79 23.78
C PRO A 129 -3.98 -21.49 24.20
#